data_AF-A0A935Z664-F1
#
_entry.id   AF-A0A935Z664-F1
#
_cell.length_a   1.000
_cell.length_b   1.000
_cell.length_c   1.000
_cell.angle_alpha   90.00
_cell.angle_beta   90.00
_cell.angle_gamma   90.00
#
_symmetry.space_group_name_H-M   'P 1'
#
loop_
_entity.id
_entity.type
_entity.pdbx_description
1 polymer ?
#
loop_
_entity_poly.entity_id
_entity_poly.type
_entity_poly.pdbx_seq_one_letter_code
_entity_poly.pdbx_strand_id
1 'polypeptide(L)'
;MLESPKSHRIPTPALPAETAGSDQALAVYAEAALSVRGRRGLVIGPADGGMAERLLAMGARSIHVFDPVASRAEAVARVATARGLVVRALDERALDFRDEAFEFGLVNELADVPNVSYVLTQVRRILDRSGALLVRTKRGPGGVEYADLFDLISLEFPYVAMIGELPFGGVAFAELGGESPEVAVDTQLADEPDPRAFLALGSYEPRLVEGYAIVQLPSALALGPSPDLAEAEARELEDAEAFARLTGEIYALREQLDREGEKGMRLAMDLEKAEHALAAAKRAAESRVAEAMQASQEASVALQQRLAADLDEKMQAAQQDLAARLAEAEAQLHTQDAQVVRLSQDLIDAKKRLEVPTVDAKIADELTARVTQAERRFSAVEAELGQLSAEHVAEVSSLEAQLLDRARMLKAQDAELVRRAAMIEDLLSALEEAHAGAALHLPERPSHDDARLVEMRRRLDDLALEVARREGELEARAWRIKELENERDLSSAEAKNARAREDERRAELERLTSELERARSEAEAAKAAKPEPERRSQPALPETSKLEEELFALRQALVQEHDARREVMETLRRKEERILELENDRRP
;
A
#
# COMPACT_ATOMS: atom_id res chain seq x y z
N MET A 1 -18.91 48.61 43.21
CA MET A 1 -19.34 48.30 41.84
C MET A 1 -18.49 47.14 41.37
N LEU A 2 -19.03 45.92 41.48
CA LEU A 2 -18.39 44.67 41.05
C LEU A 2 -19.24 44.17 39.89
N GLU A 3 -18.67 44.15 38.69
CA GLU A 3 -19.35 43.64 37.50
C GLU A 3 -19.41 42.12 37.55
N SER A 4 -20.62 41.59 37.42
CA SER A 4 -20.91 40.15 37.34
C SER A 4 -20.36 39.52 36.05
N PRO A 5 -19.88 38.26 36.10
CA PRO A 5 -19.37 37.58 34.92
C PRO A 5 -20.50 37.24 33.95
N LYS A 6 -20.33 37.65 32.68
CA LYS A 6 -21.21 37.30 31.57
C LYS A 6 -21.07 35.80 31.28
N SER A 7 -22.11 35.02 31.56
CA SER A 7 -22.17 33.62 31.15
C SER A 7 -22.30 33.53 29.62
N HIS A 8 -21.31 32.98 28.95
CA HIS A 8 -21.43 32.57 27.55
C HIS A 8 -22.39 31.38 27.46
N ARG A 9 -23.61 31.63 26.96
CA ARG A 9 -24.51 30.57 26.50
C ARG A 9 -23.98 30.03 25.17
N ILE A 10 -23.74 28.73 25.13
CA ILE A 10 -23.52 27.99 23.89
C ILE A 10 -24.82 28.06 23.07
N PRO A 11 -24.78 28.36 21.76
CA PRO A 11 -25.98 28.39 20.94
C PRO A 11 -26.54 26.97 20.81
N THR A 12 -27.69 26.74 21.42
CA THR A 12 -28.53 25.55 21.20
C THR A 12 -28.94 25.52 19.73
N PRO A 13 -28.92 24.36 19.04
CA PRO A 13 -29.52 24.26 17.71
C PRO A 13 -30.97 24.73 17.77
N ALA A 14 -31.34 25.67 16.90
CA ALA A 14 -32.67 26.26 16.90
C ALA A 14 -33.69 25.18 16.48
N LEU A 15 -34.50 24.73 17.44
CA LEU A 15 -35.75 24.02 17.13
C LEU A 15 -36.62 24.93 16.25
N PRO A 16 -37.43 24.36 15.32
CA PRO A 16 -38.37 25.16 14.56
C PRO A 16 -39.23 25.99 15.51
N ALA A 17 -39.39 27.28 15.23
CA ALA A 17 -39.94 28.26 16.18
C ALA A 17 -41.35 27.89 16.69
N GLU A 18 -42.11 27.13 15.90
CA GLU A 18 -43.45 26.65 16.25
C GLU A 18 -43.46 25.62 17.38
N THR A 19 -42.53 24.64 17.39
CA THR A 19 -42.47 23.63 18.46
C THR A 19 -41.99 24.24 19.77
N ALA A 20 -41.08 25.21 19.70
CA ALA A 20 -40.61 25.95 20.86
C ALA A 20 -41.73 26.79 21.54
N GLY A 21 -42.67 27.33 20.75
CA GLY A 21 -43.84 28.04 21.26
C GLY A 21 -44.83 27.12 21.98
N SER A 22 -45.18 25.99 21.36
CA SER A 22 -46.10 24.99 21.94
C SER A 22 -45.56 24.39 23.24
N ASP A 23 -44.28 24.03 23.30
CA ASP A 23 -43.67 23.48 24.51
C ASP A 23 -43.68 24.49 25.68
N GLN A 24 -43.48 25.78 25.40
CA GLN A 24 -43.59 26.81 26.44
C GLN A 24 -45.03 27.00 26.93
N ALA A 25 -46.02 26.95 26.03
CA ALA A 25 -47.42 27.01 26.39
C ALA A 25 -47.81 25.82 27.26
N LEU A 26 -47.37 24.61 26.87
CA LEU A 26 -47.60 23.39 27.62
C LEU A 26 -46.99 23.46 29.03
N ALA A 27 -45.79 24.03 29.18
CA ALA A 27 -45.17 24.21 30.49
C ALA A 27 -46.06 25.04 31.44
N VAL A 28 -46.57 26.16 30.94
CA VAL A 28 -47.44 27.07 31.72
C VAL A 28 -48.76 26.38 32.05
N TYR A 29 -49.37 25.70 31.09
CA TYR A 29 -50.59 24.93 31.33
C TYR A 29 -50.39 23.82 32.37
N ALA A 30 -49.25 23.11 32.29
CA ALA A 30 -48.89 22.06 33.22
C ALA A 30 -48.70 22.59 34.65
N GLU A 31 -48.29 23.85 34.85
CA GLU A 31 -48.17 24.46 36.19
C GLU A 31 -49.48 24.34 36.97
N ALA A 32 -50.59 24.77 36.36
CA ALA A 32 -51.91 24.73 36.94
C ALA A 32 -52.45 23.29 37.03
N ALA A 33 -52.42 22.56 35.91
CA ALA A 33 -53.00 21.22 35.81
C ALA A 33 -52.35 20.20 36.77
N LEU A 34 -51.02 20.27 36.93
CA LEU A 34 -50.24 19.34 37.75
C LEU A 34 -49.91 19.89 39.16
N SER A 35 -50.17 21.17 39.40
CA SER A 35 -49.84 21.86 40.66
C SER A 35 -48.32 21.81 40.94
N VAL A 36 -47.52 22.22 39.96
CA VAL A 36 -46.06 21.99 39.91
C VAL A 36 -45.28 22.56 41.11
N ARG A 37 -45.77 23.65 41.72
CA ARG A 37 -45.07 24.40 42.75
C ARG A 37 -44.73 23.55 43.99
N GLY A 38 -43.44 23.53 44.34
CA GLY A 38 -42.90 22.80 45.49
C GLY A 38 -42.83 21.27 45.31
N ARG A 39 -43.22 20.77 44.13
CA ARG A 39 -43.35 19.34 43.85
C ARG A 39 -42.20 18.75 43.05
N ARG A 40 -42.02 17.44 43.14
CA ARG A 40 -41.01 16.68 42.37
C ARG A 40 -41.65 16.12 41.10
N GLY A 41 -41.12 16.49 39.95
CA GLY A 41 -41.66 16.09 38.66
C GLY A 41 -40.73 15.17 37.88
N LEU A 42 -41.33 14.37 37.00
CA LEU A 42 -40.63 13.72 35.90
C LEU A 42 -41.14 14.27 34.56
N VAL A 43 -40.23 14.40 33.60
CA VAL A 43 -40.52 14.80 32.22
C VAL A 43 -39.95 13.75 31.29
N ILE A 44 -40.77 13.21 30.39
CA ILE A 44 -40.33 12.31 29.33
C ILE A 44 -40.44 13.08 28.02
N GLY A 45 -39.30 13.30 27.36
CA GLY A 45 -39.23 14.14 26.17
C GLY A 45 -37.84 14.75 25.95
N PRO A 46 -37.66 15.58 24.90
CA PRO A 46 -36.39 16.16 24.53
C PRO A 46 -35.82 17.04 25.66
N ALA A 47 -34.57 16.78 26.05
CA ALA A 47 -33.92 17.47 27.17
C ALA A 47 -33.44 18.89 26.82
N ASP A 48 -33.35 19.24 25.54
CA ASP A 48 -32.90 20.56 25.06
C ASP A 48 -34.04 21.56 24.82
N GLY A 49 -35.30 21.15 25.02
CA GLY A 49 -36.48 21.99 24.78
C GLY A 49 -36.75 23.08 25.84
N GLY A 50 -35.96 23.15 26.92
CA GLY A 50 -36.12 24.17 27.97
C GLY A 50 -37.34 24.00 28.89
N MET A 51 -38.15 22.96 28.67
CA MET A 51 -39.34 22.62 29.45
C MET A 51 -39.02 22.42 30.94
N ALA A 52 -37.96 21.67 31.23
CA ALA A 52 -37.59 21.33 32.61
C ALA A 52 -37.12 22.55 33.40
N GLU A 53 -36.33 23.42 32.78
CA GLU A 53 -35.90 24.70 33.33
C GLU A 53 -37.09 25.62 33.59
N ARG A 54 -38.08 25.63 32.70
CA ARG A 54 -39.31 26.40 32.88
C ARG A 54 -40.12 25.89 34.07
N LEU A 55 -40.31 24.58 34.20
CA LEU A 55 -41.00 23.97 35.36
C LEU A 55 -40.27 24.25 36.68
N LEU A 56 -38.94 24.22 36.68
CA LEU A 56 -38.13 24.64 37.83
C LEU A 56 -38.32 26.13 38.15
N ALA A 57 -38.34 27.00 37.13
CA ALA A 57 -38.59 28.43 37.30
C ALA A 57 -40.00 28.73 37.85
N MET A 58 -40.99 27.90 37.53
CA MET A 58 -42.36 27.96 38.09
C MET A 58 -42.45 27.34 39.50
N GLY A 59 -41.31 26.90 40.05
CA GLY A 59 -41.17 26.52 41.46
C GLY A 59 -41.23 25.03 41.72
N ALA A 60 -41.06 24.16 40.71
CA ALA A 60 -40.82 22.74 40.96
C ALA A 60 -39.61 22.56 41.89
N ARG A 61 -39.67 21.58 42.79
CA ARG A 61 -38.57 21.26 43.72
C ARG A 61 -37.42 20.57 43.01
N SER A 62 -37.74 19.66 42.10
CA SER A 62 -36.79 18.96 41.25
C SER A 62 -37.49 18.39 40.02
N ILE A 63 -36.80 18.34 38.90
CA ILE A 63 -37.28 17.76 37.64
C ILE A 63 -36.29 16.70 37.16
N HIS A 64 -36.82 15.51 36.88
CA HIS A 64 -36.06 14.42 36.25
C HIS A 64 -36.50 14.28 34.80
N VAL A 65 -35.61 14.57 33.86
CA VAL A 65 -35.85 14.47 32.42
C VAL A 65 -35.33 13.15 31.90
N PHE A 66 -36.17 12.42 31.17
CA PHE A 66 -35.84 11.20 30.46
C PHE A 66 -36.00 11.44 28.96
N ASP A 67 -34.86 11.53 28.27
CA ASP A 67 -34.81 11.80 26.83
C ASP A 67 -34.79 10.49 26.03
N PRO A 68 -35.73 10.28 25.09
CA PRO A 68 -35.68 9.14 24.17
C PRO A 68 -34.37 9.04 23.36
N VAL A 69 -33.65 10.14 23.17
CA VAL A 69 -32.38 10.21 22.44
C VAL A 69 -31.21 10.30 23.41
N ALA A 70 -30.51 9.19 23.62
CA ALA A 70 -29.43 9.06 24.61
C ALA A 70 -28.31 10.09 24.43
N SER A 71 -27.85 10.32 23.19
CA SER A 71 -26.79 11.28 22.88
C SER A 71 -27.15 12.72 23.26
N ARG A 72 -28.42 13.09 23.11
CA ARG A 72 -28.95 14.41 23.50
C ARG A 72 -29.03 14.55 25.01
N ALA A 73 -29.55 13.53 25.71
CA ALA A 73 -29.53 13.48 27.17
C ALA A 73 -28.11 13.67 27.72
N GLU A 74 -27.11 12.96 27.19
CA GLU A 74 -25.71 13.09 27.62
C GLU A 74 -25.12 14.47 27.36
N ALA A 75 -25.42 15.07 26.20
CA ALA A 75 -24.98 16.42 25.87
C ALA A 75 -25.54 17.45 26.86
N VAL A 76 -26.85 17.39 27.13
CA VAL A 76 -27.52 18.31 28.07
C VAL A 76 -27.06 18.06 29.50
N ALA A 77 -26.96 16.80 29.94
CA ALA A 77 -26.51 16.45 31.28
C ALA A 77 -25.10 16.98 31.61
N ARG A 78 -24.20 17.07 30.62
CA ARG A 78 -22.86 17.66 30.80
C ARG A 78 -22.88 19.18 31.04
N VAL A 79 -23.88 19.87 30.52
CA VAL A 79 -23.98 21.34 30.55
C VAL A 79 -25.01 21.83 31.57
N ALA A 80 -25.94 20.98 32.01
CA ALA A 80 -26.99 21.31 32.95
C ALA A 80 -26.42 21.71 34.32
N THR A 81 -26.46 23.00 34.63
CA THR A 81 -26.03 23.55 35.93
C THR A 81 -27.20 23.88 36.86
N ALA A 82 -28.44 23.71 36.40
CA ALA A 82 -29.63 24.06 37.18
C ALA A 82 -29.79 23.13 38.39
N ARG A 83 -29.82 23.70 39.59
CA ARG A 83 -30.02 22.93 40.82
C ARG A 83 -31.41 22.29 40.81
N GLY A 84 -31.45 20.97 41.01
CA GLY A 84 -32.70 20.20 41.01
C GLY A 84 -33.10 19.65 39.64
N LEU A 85 -32.29 19.87 38.59
CA LEU A 85 -32.45 19.23 37.29
C LEU A 85 -31.59 17.96 37.22
N VAL A 86 -32.19 16.84 36.82
CA VAL A 86 -31.49 15.59 36.53
C VAL A 86 -31.88 15.14 35.14
N VAL A 87 -30.93 14.96 34.23
CA VAL A 87 -31.18 14.51 32.85
C VAL A 87 -30.58 13.12 32.65
N ARG A 88 -31.36 12.21 32.06
CA ARG A 88 -30.97 10.83 31.75
C ARG A 88 -31.55 10.40 30.40
N ALA A 89 -30.91 9.42 29.78
CA ALA A 89 -31.52 8.72 28.64
C ALA A 89 -32.71 7.88 29.13
N LEU A 90 -33.74 7.78 28.30
CA LEU A 90 -34.87 6.89 28.50
C LEU A 90 -34.51 5.50 27.96
N ASP A 91 -34.10 4.61 28.86
CA ASP A 91 -33.90 3.19 28.60
C ASP A 91 -34.85 2.34 29.49
N GLU A 92 -34.86 1.01 29.29
CA GLU A 92 -35.72 0.09 30.04
C GLU A 92 -35.50 0.12 31.57
N ARG A 93 -34.35 0.61 32.04
CA ARG A 93 -33.99 0.70 33.46
C ARG A 93 -34.03 2.12 34.00
N ALA A 94 -34.26 3.12 33.14
CA ALA A 94 -34.19 4.52 33.50
C ALA A 94 -35.25 4.89 34.55
N LEU A 95 -36.37 4.17 34.55
CA LEU A 95 -37.50 4.37 35.47
C LEU A 95 -37.47 3.46 36.71
N ASP A 96 -36.32 2.89 37.06
CA ASP A 96 -36.14 2.10 38.28
C ASP A 96 -36.07 2.99 39.53
N PHE A 97 -37.22 3.56 39.89
CA PHE A 97 -37.42 4.30 41.13
C PHE A 97 -38.29 3.49 42.10
N ARG A 98 -38.21 3.88 43.37
CA ARG A 98 -39.21 3.47 44.37
C ARG A 98 -40.59 3.97 43.94
N ASP A 99 -41.61 3.24 44.36
CA ASP A 99 -43.00 3.65 44.18
C ASP A 99 -43.23 5.03 44.83
N GLU A 100 -44.11 5.83 44.25
CA GLU A 100 -44.46 7.18 44.75
C GLU A 100 -43.24 8.13 44.86
N ALA A 101 -42.22 7.92 44.02
CA ALA A 101 -41.03 8.78 43.95
C ALA A 101 -41.32 10.20 43.44
N PHE A 102 -42.30 10.37 42.57
CA PHE A 102 -42.64 11.64 41.93
C PHE A 102 -44.08 12.04 42.21
N GLU A 103 -44.34 13.33 42.14
CA GLU A 103 -45.64 13.91 42.49
C GLU A 103 -46.38 14.43 41.25
N PHE A 104 -45.71 14.53 40.10
CA PHE A 104 -46.33 14.70 38.80
C PHE A 104 -45.44 14.18 37.67
N GLY A 105 -46.05 13.89 36.52
CA GLY A 105 -45.35 13.51 35.31
C GLY A 105 -45.84 14.28 34.09
N LEU A 106 -44.94 14.52 33.15
CA LEU A 106 -45.23 15.13 31.86
C LEU A 106 -44.59 14.28 30.75
N VAL A 107 -45.37 13.89 29.75
CA VAL A 107 -44.86 13.30 28.51
C VAL A 107 -45.07 14.33 27.40
N ASN A 108 -43.97 14.86 26.87
CA ASN A 108 -44.02 15.97 25.90
C ASN A 108 -44.53 15.52 24.53
N GLU A 109 -44.18 14.32 24.09
CA GLU A 109 -44.65 13.72 22.85
C GLU A 109 -44.69 12.21 23.05
N LEU A 110 -45.89 11.64 23.06
CA LEU A 110 -46.08 10.21 23.30
C LEU A 110 -45.50 9.36 22.16
N ALA A 111 -45.55 9.87 20.93
CA ALA A 111 -45.02 9.17 19.76
C ALA A 111 -43.51 8.88 19.84
N ASP A 112 -42.76 9.74 20.53
CA ASP A 112 -41.32 9.60 20.71
C ASP A 112 -40.95 8.58 21.80
N VAL A 113 -41.93 8.07 22.55
CA VAL A 113 -41.70 7.18 23.69
C VAL A 113 -41.59 5.72 23.22
N PRO A 114 -40.44 5.05 23.43
CA PRO A 114 -40.32 3.64 23.15
C PRO A 114 -41.15 2.83 24.15
N ASN A 115 -41.86 1.81 23.66
CA ASN A 115 -42.67 0.90 24.48
C ASN A 115 -43.63 1.64 25.43
N VAL A 116 -44.52 2.45 24.83
CA VAL A 116 -45.49 3.32 25.51
C VAL A 116 -46.19 2.64 26.69
N SER A 117 -46.72 1.43 26.50
CA SER A 117 -47.44 0.72 27.56
C SER A 117 -46.55 0.45 28.78
N TYR A 118 -45.33 -0.05 28.59
CA TYR A 118 -44.39 -0.28 29.68
C TYR A 118 -44.05 1.03 30.42
N VAL A 119 -43.74 2.08 29.67
CA VAL A 119 -43.39 3.39 30.24
C VAL A 119 -44.55 3.97 31.04
N LEU A 120 -45.78 3.93 30.53
CA LEU A 120 -46.96 4.42 31.25
C LEU A 120 -47.22 3.61 32.52
N THR A 121 -47.10 2.27 32.49
CA THR A 121 -47.20 1.43 33.69
C THR A 121 -46.13 1.80 34.73
N GLN A 122 -44.88 2.03 34.31
CA GLN A 122 -43.81 2.44 35.22
C GLN A 122 -44.05 3.85 35.79
N VAL A 123 -44.45 4.80 34.95
CA VAL A 123 -44.78 6.17 35.37
C VAL A 123 -45.92 6.16 36.39
N ARG A 124 -46.97 5.37 36.15
CA ARG A 124 -48.06 5.17 37.12
C ARG A 124 -47.56 4.66 38.47
N ARG A 125 -46.63 3.70 38.48
CA ARG A 125 -46.06 3.11 39.71
C ARG A 125 -45.24 4.12 40.51
N ILE A 126 -44.43 4.93 39.82
CA ILE A 126 -43.52 5.88 40.48
C ILE A 126 -44.19 7.22 40.83
N LEU A 127 -45.40 7.48 40.31
CA LEU A 127 -46.21 8.62 40.71
C LEU A 127 -46.92 8.36 42.04
N ASP A 128 -46.93 9.36 42.90
CA ASP A 128 -47.73 9.40 44.13
C ASP A 128 -49.24 9.29 43.82
N ARG A 129 -50.03 8.82 44.78
CA ARG A 129 -51.48 8.73 44.70
C ARG A 129 -52.15 10.09 44.51
N SER A 130 -51.55 11.17 45.02
CA SER A 130 -52.02 12.54 44.75
C SER A 130 -51.48 13.13 43.44
N GLY A 131 -50.66 12.35 42.73
CA GLY A 131 -49.99 12.75 41.50
C GLY A 131 -50.90 12.67 40.28
N ALA A 132 -50.45 13.34 39.23
CA ALA A 132 -51.09 13.30 37.92
C ALA A 132 -50.04 13.24 36.82
N LEU A 133 -50.45 12.66 35.69
CA LEU A 133 -49.67 12.54 34.48
C LEU A 133 -50.34 13.34 33.37
N LEU A 134 -49.62 14.29 32.78
CA LEU A 134 -50.06 14.96 31.56
C LEU A 134 -49.30 14.38 30.37
N VAL A 135 -50.02 13.87 29.38
CA VAL A 135 -49.45 13.27 28.17
C VAL A 135 -49.92 14.07 26.96
N ARG A 136 -48.99 14.55 26.14
CA ARG A 136 -49.30 15.18 24.84
C ARG A 136 -48.95 14.23 23.70
N THR A 137 -49.76 14.24 22.65
CA THR A 137 -49.44 13.66 21.34
C THR A 137 -49.87 14.61 20.24
N LYS A 138 -49.08 14.71 19.17
CA LYS A 138 -49.55 15.34 17.92
C LYS A 138 -50.74 14.60 17.33
N ARG A 139 -51.61 15.33 16.63
CA ARG A 139 -52.67 14.75 15.79
C ARG A 139 -52.12 14.48 14.38
N GLY A 140 -52.56 13.39 13.74
CA GLY A 140 -52.19 13.05 12.37
C GLY A 140 -51.00 12.08 12.27
N PRO A 141 -50.32 12.01 11.10
CA PRO A 141 -49.32 10.98 10.83
C PRO A 141 -48.20 10.94 11.86
N GLY A 142 -48.01 9.77 12.49
CA GLY A 142 -46.99 9.56 13.52
C GLY A 142 -47.43 9.93 14.95
N GLY A 143 -48.61 10.53 15.13
CA GLY A 143 -49.23 10.74 16.43
C GLY A 143 -50.21 9.64 16.84
N VAL A 144 -50.75 9.75 18.05
CA VAL A 144 -51.84 8.90 18.57
C VAL A 144 -53.16 9.65 18.46
N GLU A 145 -54.17 9.01 17.87
CA GLU A 145 -55.49 9.61 17.72
C GLU A 145 -56.23 9.71 19.06
N TYR A 146 -57.24 10.59 19.11
CA TYR A 146 -57.97 10.93 20.33
C TYR A 146 -58.46 9.71 21.14
N ALA A 147 -59.12 8.76 20.46
CA ALA A 147 -59.70 7.58 21.12
C ALA A 147 -58.61 6.64 21.65
N ASP A 148 -57.56 6.42 20.87
CA ASP A 148 -56.45 5.56 21.25
C ASP A 148 -55.67 6.15 22.43
N LEU A 149 -55.46 7.46 22.47
CA LEU A 149 -54.83 8.13 23.61
C LEU A 149 -55.67 7.96 24.88
N PHE A 150 -56.99 8.16 24.78
CA PHE A 150 -57.89 7.95 25.91
C PHE A 150 -57.85 6.51 26.42
N ASP A 151 -57.91 5.53 25.52
CA ASP A 151 -57.86 4.10 25.87
C ASP A 151 -56.53 3.74 26.55
N LEU A 152 -55.40 4.20 26.00
CA LEU A 152 -54.08 3.97 26.60
C LEU A 152 -53.96 4.51 28.03
N ILE A 153 -54.44 5.73 28.27
CA ILE A 153 -54.30 6.38 29.57
C ILE A 153 -55.32 5.84 30.57
N SER A 154 -56.53 5.49 30.13
CA SER A 154 -57.59 4.93 30.99
C SER A 154 -57.30 3.52 31.50
N LEU A 155 -56.42 2.76 30.83
CA LEU A 155 -55.89 1.50 31.36
C LEU A 155 -55.04 1.71 32.63
N GLU A 156 -54.38 2.86 32.74
CA GLU A 156 -53.44 3.15 33.82
C GLU A 156 -54.03 4.06 34.91
N PHE A 157 -54.93 4.98 34.55
CA PHE A 157 -55.51 5.94 35.48
C PHE A 157 -57.03 5.85 35.54
N PRO A 158 -57.63 5.84 36.74
CA PRO A 158 -59.08 5.76 36.89
C PRO A 158 -59.82 7.02 36.44
N TYR A 159 -59.14 8.19 36.46
CA TYR A 159 -59.69 9.45 35.98
C TYR A 159 -58.80 10.01 34.86
N VAL A 160 -59.41 10.24 33.71
CA VAL A 160 -58.75 10.81 32.53
C VAL A 160 -59.56 12.00 32.03
N ALA A 161 -58.91 13.16 31.92
CA ALA A 161 -59.47 14.33 31.27
C ALA A 161 -58.74 14.57 29.93
N MET A 162 -59.51 14.64 28.84
CA MET A 162 -58.99 14.91 27.51
C MET A 162 -59.03 16.41 27.23
N ILE A 163 -57.96 16.93 26.65
CA ILE A 163 -57.73 18.35 26.37
C ILE A 163 -57.22 18.47 24.93
N GLY A 164 -57.66 19.50 24.20
CA GLY A 164 -57.16 19.81 22.87
C GLY A 164 -56.23 21.03 22.91
N GLU A 165 -55.07 20.94 22.28
CA GLU A 165 -54.28 22.11 21.93
C GLU A 165 -54.84 22.71 20.64
N LEU A 166 -55.48 23.88 20.75
CA LEU A 166 -56.13 24.54 19.63
C LEU A 166 -55.25 25.68 19.09
N PRO A 167 -55.18 25.88 17.76
CA PRO A 167 -54.62 27.11 17.22
C PRO A 167 -55.48 28.29 17.67
N PHE A 168 -54.84 29.39 18.09
CA PHE A 168 -55.53 30.61 18.50
C PHE A 168 -54.98 31.82 17.76
N GLY A 169 -55.81 32.40 16.88
CA GLY A 169 -55.57 33.69 16.24
C GLY A 169 -56.57 34.71 16.77
N GLY A 170 -56.08 35.77 17.41
CA GLY A 170 -56.97 36.74 18.05
C GLY A 170 -56.32 38.08 18.28
N VAL A 171 -57.16 39.09 18.50
CA VAL A 171 -56.74 40.43 18.91
C VAL A 171 -57.20 40.63 20.35
N ALA A 172 -56.25 40.95 21.24
CA ALA A 172 -56.55 41.26 22.63
C ALA A 172 -56.78 42.77 22.77
N PHE A 173 -57.97 43.15 23.27
CA PHE A 173 -58.26 44.50 23.72
C PHE A 173 -58.22 44.51 25.25
N ALA A 174 -57.34 45.33 25.83
CA ALA A 174 -57.21 45.45 27.27
C ALA A 174 -57.34 46.92 27.68
N GLU A 175 -58.12 47.17 28.73
CA GLU A 175 -58.13 48.48 29.38
C GLU A 175 -56.80 48.68 30.12
N LEU A 176 -56.07 49.73 29.73
CA LEU A 176 -54.78 50.04 30.35
C LEU A 176 -55.01 50.76 31.68
N GLY A 177 -54.57 50.14 32.78
CA GLY A 177 -54.61 50.74 34.12
C GLY A 177 -55.73 50.25 35.05
N GLY A 178 -56.56 49.29 34.61
CA GLY A 178 -57.51 48.60 35.48
C GLY A 178 -56.85 47.53 36.37
N GLU A 179 -57.40 47.30 37.57
CA GLU A 179 -57.00 46.18 38.42
C GLU A 179 -57.71 44.90 37.92
N SER A 180 -56.94 43.90 37.49
CA SER A 180 -57.40 42.54 37.12
C SER A 180 -58.62 42.49 36.16
N PRO A 181 -58.42 42.73 34.86
CA PRO A 181 -59.52 42.67 33.90
C PRO A 181 -60.12 41.26 33.81
N GLU A 182 -61.46 41.17 33.77
CA GLU A 182 -62.15 39.92 33.41
C GLU A 182 -61.84 39.58 31.94
N VAL A 183 -61.42 38.34 31.69
CA VAL A 183 -61.07 37.88 30.34
C VAL A 183 -62.31 37.32 29.67
N ALA A 184 -62.77 37.98 28.61
CA ALA A 184 -63.84 37.48 27.74
C ALA A 184 -63.25 37.03 26.38
N VAL A 185 -63.63 35.84 25.93
CA VAL A 185 -63.22 35.29 24.62
C VAL A 185 -64.48 35.23 23.75
N ASP A 186 -64.52 36.04 22.69
CA ASP A 186 -65.60 36.02 21.70
C ASP A 186 -65.16 35.23 20.47
N THR A 187 -65.81 34.09 20.24
CA THR A 187 -65.52 33.18 19.12
C THR A 187 -66.54 33.29 17.99
N GLN A 188 -67.43 34.29 17.98
CA GLN A 188 -68.47 34.43 16.95
C GLN A 188 -67.94 34.53 15.51
N LEU A 189 -66.67 34.94 15.35
CA LEU A 189 -66.01 35.06 14.06
C LEU A 189 -65.18 33.84 13.66
N ALA A 190 -65.03 32.85 14.56
CA ALA A 190 -64.20 31.68 14.35
C ALA A 190 -65.07 30.43 14.15
N ASP A 191 -64.72 29.61 13.16
CA ASP A 191 -65.23 28.24 13.06
C ASP A 191 -64.65 27.36 14.16
N GLU A 192 -65.27 26.20 14.43
CA GLU A 192 -64.77 25.24 15.42
C GLU A 192 -63.37 24.75 15.00
N PRO A 193 -62.31 25.07 15.77
CA PRO A 193 -60.95 24.81 15.33
C PRO A 193 -60.57 23.35 15.54
N ASP A 194 -59.88 22.78 14.56
CA ASP A 194 -59.28 21.46 14.67
C ASP A 194 -58.09 21.47 15.66
N PRO A 195 -58.05 20.56 16.65
CA PRO A 195 -56.90 20.43 17.54
C PRO A 195 -55.62 20.06 16.81
N ARG A 196 -54.50 20.72 17.16
CA ARG A 196 -53.14 20.40 16.68
C ARG A 196 -52.53 19.22 17.43
N ALA A 197 -52.83 19.12 18.71
CA ALA A 197 -52.39 18.05 19.58
C ALA A 197 -53.50 17.67 20.55
N PHE A 198 -53.48 16.42 20.96
CA PHE A 198 -54.33 15.93 22.05
C PHE A 198 -53.49 15.79 23.30
N LEU A 199 -54.09 16.17 24.42
CA LEU A 199 -53.51 16.01 25.74
C LEU A 199 -54.45 15.15 26.59
N ALA A 200 -53.87 14.27 27.40
CA ALA A 200 -54.59 13.46 28.36
C ALA A 200 -54.00 13.70 29.75
N LEU A 201 -54.85 14.12 30.69
CA LEU A 201 -54.51 14.24 32.11
C LEU A 201 -55.02 13.01 32.86
N GLY A 202 -54.13 12.07 33.14
CA GLY A 202 -54.39 10.89 33.97
C GLY A 202 -54.14 11.16 35.44
N SER A 203 -55.05 10.74 36.32
CA SER A 203 -54.93 10.94 37.77
C SER A 203 -55.70 9.89 38.58
N TYR A 204 -55.35 9.73 39.85
CA TYR A 204 -56.07 8.85 40.79
C TYR A 204 -57.25 9.52 41.49
N GLU A 205 -57.27 10.85 41.51
CA GLU A 205 -58.35 11.66 42.07
C GLU A 205 -58.87 12.60 40.99
N PRO A 206 -60.19 12.90 40.95
CA PRO A 206 -60.74 13.83 39.99
C PRO A 206 -60.04 15.20 40.10
N ARG A 207 -59.45 15.67 39.00
CA ARG A 207 -58.87 17.02 38.91
C ARG A 207 -59.78 17.93 38.11
N LEU A 208 -59.97 19.14 38.62
CA LEU A 208 -60.63 20.19 37.87
C LEU A 208 -59.66 20.72 36.83
N VAL A 209 -59.97 20.44 35.58
CA VAL A 209 -59.28 21.05 34.45
C VAL A 209 -60.07 22.30 34.07
N GLU A 210 -59.37 23.43 33.90
CA GLU A 210 -60.00 24.64 33.39
C GLU A 210 -60.54 24.37 31.99
N GLY A 211 -61.79 24.75 31.72
CA GLY A 211 -62.44 24.48 30.43
C GLY A 211 -61.73 25.14 29.25
N TYR A 212 -60.96 26.21 29.49
CA TYR A 212 -60.16 26.88 28.49
C TYR A 212 -59.00 27.65 29.13
N ALA A 213 -57.84 27.67 28.47
CA ALA A 213 -56.68 28.45 28.89
C ALA A 213 -56.02 29.10 27.65
N ILE A 214 -55.82 30.43 27.70
CA ILE A 214 -55.04 31.17 26.68
C ILE A 214 -53.68 31.48 27.27
N VAL A 215 -52.62 31.00 26.64
CA VAL A 215 -51.24 31.31 27.04
C VAL A 215 -50.63 32.32 26.07
N GLN A 216 -50.30 33.50 26.59
CA GLN A 216 -49.56 34.50 25.81
C GLN A 216 -48.10 34.07 25.64
N LEU A 217 -47.65 33.95 24.40
CA LEU A 217 -46.26 33.66 24.05
C LEU A 217 -45.51 34.96 23.72
N PRO A 218 -44.18 35.02 23.97
CA PRO A 218 -43.34 36.12 23.49
C PRO A 218 -43.47 36.29 21.98
N SER A 219 -43.44 37.52 21.46
CA SER A 219 -43.64 37.79 20.02
C SER A 219 -42.65 37.06 19.10
N ALA A 220 -41.45 36.72 19.59
CA ALA A 220 -40.47 35.91 18.86
C ALA A 220 -40.87 34.43 18.68
N LEU A 221 -41.83 33.96 19.47
CA LEU A 221 -42.39 32.61 19.48
C LEU A 221 -43.86 32.59 19.04
N ALA A 222 -44.52 33.75 19.03
CA ALA A 222 -45.88 33.93 18.53
C ALA A 222 -45.85 34.02 17.00
N LEU A 223 -45.75 32.87 16.34
CA LEU A 223 -46.08 32.76 14.92
C LEU A 223 -47.60 32.66 14.79
N GLY A 224 -48.24 33.80 14.50
CA GLY A 224 -49.60 33.85 13.98
C GLY A 224 -49.59 33.92 12.44
N PRO A 225 -50.70 33.54 11.78
CA PRO A 225 -50.78 33.52 10.33
C PRO A 225 -50.71 34.96 9.76
N SER A 226 -49.66 35.26 9.00
CA SER A 226 -49.60 36.42 8.11
C SER A 226 -50.54 36.17 6.91
N PRO A 227 -51.18 37.19 6.30
CA PRO A 227 -52.06 37.04 5.12
C PRO A 227 -51.39 36.46 3.86
N ASP A 228 -50.14 36.04 3.95
CA ASP A 228 -49.43 35.28 2.93
C ASP A 228 -49.87 33.81 2.85
N LEU A 229 -50.79 33.30 3.67
CA LEU A 229 -51.14 31.86 3.72
C LEU A 229 -51.46 31.19 2.36
N ALA A 230 -52.00 31.90 1.37
CA ALA A 230 -52.19 31.33 0.03
C ALA A 230 -50.89 31.27 -0.80
N GLU A 231 -49.97 32.23 -0.62
CA GLU A 231 -48.61 32.18 -1.18
C GLU A 231 -47.68 31.30 -0.35
N ALA A 232 -47.94 31.11 0.94
CA ALA A 232 -47.19 30.29 1.87
C ALA A 232 -47.63 28.84 1.82
N GLU A 233 -48.91 28.52 1.57
CA GLU A 233 -49.35 27.16 1.21
C GLU A 233 -48.86 26.79 -0.19
N ALA A 234 -48.82 27.72 -1.14
CA ALA A 234 -48.22 27.49 -2.46
C ALA A 234 -46.70 27.31 -2.37
N ARG A 235 -46.01 28.11 -1.54
CA ARG A 235 -44.59 27.92 -1.21
C ARG A 235 -44.37 26.69 -0.37
N GLU A 236 -45.25 26.29 0.55
CA GLU A 236 -45.14 25.04 1.30
C GLU A 236 -45.36 23.84 0.40
N LEU A 237 -46.23 23.94 -0.61
CA LEU A 237 -46.35 22.88 -1.62
C LEU A 237 -45.11 22.83 -2.51
N GLU A 238 -44.59 23.97 -2.95
CA GLU A 238 -43.32 24.05 -3.71
C GLU A 238 -42.12 23.59 -2.87
N ASP A 239 -42.09 23.94 -1.59
CA ASP A 239 -41.06 23.58 -0.62
C ASP A 239 -41.20 22.13 -0.19
N ALA A 240 -42.42 21.58 -0.10
CA ALA A 240 -42.66 20.16 0.11
C ALA A 240 -42.30 19.33 -1.12
N GLU A 241 -42.55 19.84 -2.33
CA GLU A 241 -42.07 19.23 -3.57
C GLU A 241 -40.55 19.33 -3.70
N ALA A 242 -39.95 20.47 -3.36
CA ALA A 242 -38.51 20.66 -3.34
C ALA A 242 -37.85 19.78 -2.28
N PHE A 243 -38.47 19.66 -1.10
CA PHE A 243 -38.04 18.78 -0.03
C PHE A 243 -38.20 17.31 -0.43
N ALA A 244 -39.28 16.93 -1.11
CA ALA A 244 -39.45 15.59 -1.65
C ALA A 244 -38.41 15.27 -2.73
N ARG A 245 -38.06 16.23 -3.60
CA ARG A 245 -36.97 16.10 -4.58
C ARG A 245 -35.62 15.97 -3.90
N LEU A 246 -35.29 16.85 -2.96
CA LEU A 246 -34.05 16.79 -2.16
C LEU A 246 -33.97 15.50 -1.36
N THR A 247 -35.07 15.04 -0.78
CA THR A 247 -35.13 13.77 -0.04
C THR A 247 -34.89 12.60 -1.00
N GLY A 248 -35.50 12.62 -2.19
CA GLY A 248 -35.24 11.64 -3.25
C GLY A 248 -33.78 11.65 -3.73
N GLU A 249 -33.18 12.83 -3.91
CA GLU A 249 -31.77 13.00 -4.24
C GLU A 249 -30.85 12.50 -3.12
N ILE A 250 -31.18 12.76 -1.86
CA ILE A 250 -30.43 12.24 -0.69
C ILE A 250 -30.50 10.72 -0.64
N TYR A 251 -31.67 10.11 -0.90
CA TYR A 251 -31.80 8.66 -0.98
C TYR A 251 -31.01 8.08 -2.16
N ALA A 252 -31.05 8.72 -3.33
CA ALA A 252 -30.28 8.30 -4.50
C ALA A 252 -28.76 8.43 -4.28
N LEU A 253 -28.31 9.51 -3.62
CA LEU A 253 -26.93 9.74 -3.25
C LEU A 253 -26.47 8.75 -2.17
N ARG A 254 -27.32 8.42 -1.18
CA ARG A 254 -27.03 7.36 -0.22
C ARG A 254 -26.88 6.01 -0.90
N GLU A 255 -27.79 5.66 -1.80
CA GLU A 255 -27.69 4.41 -2.55
C GLU A 255 -26.43 4.37 -3.44
N GLN A 256 -26.05 5.51 -4.03
CA GLN A 256 -24.80 5.63 -4.78
C GLN A 256 -23.57 5.47 -3.87
N LEU A 257 -23.59 6.08 -2.68
CA LEU A 257 -22.53 5.95 -1.68
C LEU A 257 -22.41 4.51 -1.16
N ASP A 258 -23.53 3.82 -0.95
CA ASP A 258 -23.55 2.41 -0.56
C ASP A 258 -22.97 1.53 -1.67
N ARG A 259 -23.33 1.77 -2.94
CA ARG A 259 -22.73 1.07 -4.10
C ARG A 259 -21.23 1.35 -4.23
N GLU A 260 -20.78 2.58 -3.97
CA GLU A 260 -19.36 2.92 -3.96
C GLU A 260 -18.64 2.31 -2.76
N GLY A 261 -19.29 2.22 -1.60
CA GLY A 261 -18.82 1.51 -0.42
C GLY A 261 -18.64 0.02 -0.69
N GLU A 262 -19.61 -0.63 -1.33
CA GLU A 262 -19.50 -2.03 -1.75
C GLU A 262 -18.36 -2.24 -2.77
N LYS A 263 -18.21 -1.33 -3.74
CA LYS A 263 -17.08 -1.35 -4.69
C LYS A 263 -15.74 -1.18 -3.96
N GLY A 264 -15.66 -0.25 -3.02
CA GLY A 264 -14.49 -0.02 -2.18
C GLY A 264 -14.15 -1.26 -1.35
N MET A 265 -15.15 -1.92 -0.76
CA MET A 265 -14.95 -3.14 0.03
C MET A 265 -14.48 -4.31 -0.85
N ARG A 266 -14.99 -4.43 -2.08
CA ARG A 266 -14.49 -5.42 -3.06
C ARG A 266 -13.05 -5.14 -3.46
N LEU A 267 -12.73 -3.88 -3.78
CA LEU A 267 -11.36 -3.47 -4.14
C LEU A 267 -10.39 -3.67 -2.99
N ALA A 268 -10.79 -3.40 -1.74
CA ALA A 268 -9.98 -3.66 -0.56
C ALA A 268 -9.70 -5.17 -0.37
N MET A 269 -10.74 -6.00 -0.56
CA MET A 269 -10.59 -7.46 -0.47
C MET A 269 -9.73 -8.02 -1.62
N ASP A 270 -9.79 -7.43 -2.81
CA ASP A 270 -8.95 -7.81 -3.94
C ASP A 270 -7.50 -7.33 -3.76
N LEU A 271 -7.29 -6.16 -3.15
CA LEU A 271 -5.96 -5.66 -2.75
C LEU A 271 -5.32 -6.60 -1.72
N GLU A 272 -6.05 -6.99 -0.67
CA GLU A 272 -5.58 -7.92 0.35
C GLU A 272 -5.19 -9.29 -0.26
N LYS A 273 -6.01 -9.80 -1.19
CA LYS A 273 -5.68 -11.01 -1.95
C LYS A 273 -4.42 -10.84 -2.81
N ALA A 274 -4.26 -9.69 -3.46
CA ALA A 274 -3.08 -9.38 -4.27
C ALA A 274 -1.81 -9.27 -3.41
N GLU A 275 -1.90 -8.65 -2.23
CA GLU A 275 -0.80 -8.58 -1.26
C GLU A 275 -0.40 -9.97 -0.75
N HIS A 276 -1.38 -10.83 -0.43
CA HIS A 276 -1.10 -12.21 -0.05
C HIS A 276 -0.48 -13.02 -1.20
N ALA A 277 -0.96 -12.84 -2.43
CA ALA A 277 -0.38 -13.48 -3.61
C ALA A 277 1.06 -13.00 -3.88
N LEU A 278 1.32 -11.69 -3.73
CA LEU A 278 2.65 -11.11 -3.88
C LEU A 278 3.60 -11.62 -2.79
N ALA A 279 3.15 -11.70 -1.53
CA ALA A 279 3.93 -12.25 -0.44
C ALA A 279 4.27 -13.73 -0.66
N ALA A 280 3.32 -14.52 -1.18
CA ALA A 280 3.56 -15.92 -1.54
C ALA A 280 4.55 -16.05 -2.71
N ALA A 281 4.41 -15.22 -3.75
CA ALA A 281 5.33 -15.18 -4.89
C ALA A 281 6.74 -14.77 -4.46
N LYS A 282 6.88 -13.79 -3.56
CA LYS A 282 8.16 -13.37 -3.00
C LYS A 282 8.85 -14.50 -2.23
N ARG A 283 8.13 -15.20 -1.34
CA ARG A 283 8.68 -16.37 -0.63
C ARG A 283 9.10 -17.49 -1.58
N ALA A 284 8.31 -17.75 -2.63
CA ALA A 284 8.66 -18.74 -3.65
C ALA A 284 9.91 -18.32 -4.44
N ALA A 285 10.06 -17.03 -4.77
CA ALA A 285 11.26 -16.51 -5.43
C ALA A 285 12.50 -16.59 -4.52
N GLU A 286 12.37 -16.22 -3.25
CA GLU A 286 13.43 -16.34 -2.24
C GLU A 286 13.88 -17.80 -2.08
N SER A 287 12.94 -18.76 -2.02
CA SER A 287 13.25 -20.20 -2.00
C SER A 287 14.03 -20.64 -3.24
N ARG A 288 13.60 -20.23 -4.44
CA ARG A 288 14.29 -20.57 -5.69
C ARG A 288 15.70 -19.96 -5.76
N VAL A 289 15.89 -18.75 -5.25
CA VAL A 289 17.22 -18.12 -5.18
C VAL A 289 18.11 -18.87 -4.19
N ALA A 290 17.58 -19.27 -3.03
CA ALA A 290 18.32 -20.06 -2.06
C ALA A 290 18.73 -21.43 -2.64
N GLU A 291 17.80 -22.13 -3.31
CA GLU A 291 18.07 -23.40 -4.00
C GLU A 291 19.11 -23.23 -5.11
N ALA A 292 19.03 -22.16 -5.91
CA ALA A 292 20.00 -21.88 -6.96
C ALA A 292 21.39 -21.54 -6.39
N MET A 293 21.46 -20.78 -5.29
CA MET A 293 22.72 -20.49 -4.59
C MET A 293 23.34 -21.78 -4.05
N GLN A 294 22.53 -22.64 -3.42
CA GLN A 294 23.01 -23.91 -2.90
C GLN A 294 23.52 -24.83 -4.03
N ALA A 295 22.76 -24.98 -5.11
CA ALA A 295 23.19 -25.74 -6.28
C ALA A 295 24.47 -25.17 -6.91
N SER A 296 24.60 -23.84 -6.99
CA SER A 296 25.83 -23.19 -7.48
C SER A 296 27.01 -23.43 -6.54
N GLN A 297 26.79 -23.45 -5.22
CA GLN A 297 27.84 -23.69 -4.24
C GLN A 297 28.29 -25.16 -4.26
N GLU A 298 27.36 -26.09 -4.37
CA GLU A 298 27.64 -27.52 -4.58
C GLU A 298 28.42 -27.76 -5.89
N ALA A 299 28.02 -27.11 -6.99
CA ALA A 299 28.75 -27.18 -8.25
C ALA A 299 30.17 -26.60 -8.14
N SER A 300 30.34 -25.48 -7.43
CA SER A 300 31.65 -24.89 -7.16
C SER A 300 32.54 -25.81 -6.34
N VAL A 301 32.01 -26.44 -5.28
CA VAL A 301 32.75 -27.41 -4.46
C VAL A 301 33.14 -28.63 -5.30
N ALA A 302 32.23 -29.16 -6.11
CA ALA A 302 32.52 -30.28 -7.01
C ALA A 302 33.61 -29.93 -8.04
N LEU A 303 33.59 -28.70 -8.58
CA LEU A 303 34.62 -28.22 -9.50
C LEU A 303 35.97 -28.06 -8.79
N GLN A 304 35.99 -27.49 -7.59
CA GLN A 304 37.21 -27.38 -6.77
C GLN A 304 37.79 -28.76 -6.44
N GLN A 305 36.95 -29.73 -6.10
CA GLN A 305 37.39 -31.11 -5.83
C GLN A 305 37.95 -31.79 -7.09
N ARG A 306 37.32 -31.61 -8.25
CA ARG A 306 37.85 -32.11 -9.53
C ARG A 306 39.19 -31.47 -9.88
N LEU A 307 39.32 -30.15 -9.69
CA LEU A 307 40.56 -29.44 -9.95
C LEU A 307 41.67 -29.89 -8.99
N ALA A 308 41.35 -30.11 -7.71
CA ALA A 308 42.29 -30.64 -6.73
C ALA A 308 42.75 -32.06 -7.11
N ALA A 309 41.83 -32.94 -7.52
CA ALA A 309 42.18 -34.29 -7.97
C ALA A 309 43.06 -34.28 -9.24
N ASP A 310 42.76 -33.43 -10.22
CA ASP A 310 43.55 -33.28 -11.44
C ASP A 310 44.95 -32.71 -11.14
N LEU A 311 45.05 -31.76 -10.19
CA LEU A 311 46.33 -31.24 -9.71
C LEU A 311 47.14 -32.30 -8.95
N ASP A 312 46.50 -33.11 -8.11
CA ASP A 312 47.16 -34.22 -7.41
C ASP A 312 47.66 -35.28 -8.40
N GLU A 313 46.87 -35.63 -9.41
CA GLU A 313 47.27 -36.56 -10.47
C GLU A 313 48.46 -36.03 -11.28
N LYS A 314 48.42 -34.75 -11.67
CA LYS A 314 49.55 -34.07 -12.34
C LYS A 314 50.78 -33.99 -11.46
N MET A 315 50.61 -33.72 -10.16
CA MET A 315 51.71 -33.66 -9.20
C MET A 315 52.34 -35.04 -9.01
N GLN A 316 51.53 -36.11 -8.93
CA GLN A 316 52.02 -37.48 -8.87
C GLN A 316 52.74 -37.89 -10.16
N ALA A 317 52.18 -37.57 -11.32
CA ALA A 317 52.81 -37.83 -12.61
C ALA A 317 54.15 -37.09 -12.74
N ALA A 318 54.21 -35.82 -12.33
CA ALA A 318 55.44 -35.03 -12.30
C ALA A 318 56.45 -35.61 -11.31
N GLN A 319 56.02 -36.06 -10.12
CA GLN A 319 56.90 -36.73 -9.16
C GLN A 319 57.45 -38.05 -9.69
N GLN A 320 56.63 -38.84 -10.40
CA GLN A 320 57.07 -40.08 -11.04
C GLN A 320 58.05 -39.83 -12.18
N ASP A 321 57.79 -38.83 -13.03
CA ASP A 321 58.71 -38.42 -14.10
C ASP A 321 60.04 -37.94 -13.51
N LEU A 322 60.01 -37.15 -12.44
CA LEU A 322 61.21 -36.66 -11.76
C LEU A 322 61.98 -37.82 -11.08
N ALA A 323 61.27 -38.79 -10.50
CA ALA A 323 61.88 -39.99 -9.95
C ALA A 323 62.50 -40.88 -11.05
N ALA A 324 61.84 -41.01 -12.20
CA ALA A 324 62.37 -41.73 -13.36
C ALA A 324 63.63 -41.05 -13.90
N ARG A 325 63.62 -39.72 -14.06
CA ARG A 325 64.79 -38.93 -14.47
C ARG A 325 65.94 -39.02 -13.45
N LEU A 326 65.63 -39.04 -12.15
CA LEU A 326 66.62 -39.26 -11.11
C LEU A 326 67.24 -40.65 -11.22
N ALA A 327 66.43 -41.70 -11.40
CA ALA A 327 66.92 -43.07 -11.59
C ALA A 327 67.77 -43.19 -12.87
N GLU A 328 67.38 -42.53 -13.96
CA GLU A 328 68.18 -42.46 -15.18
C GLU A 328 69.49 -41.70 -14.96
N ALA A 329 69.46 -40.57 -14.26
CA ALA A 329 70.65 -39.80 -13.91
C ALA A 329 71.59 -40.58 -12.98
N GLU A 330 71.07 -41.31 -12.00
CA GLU A 330 71.83 -42.20 -11.13
C GLU A 330 72.44 -43.36 -11.92
N ALA A 331 71.69 -43.97 -12.85
CA ALA A 331 72.22 -45.00 -13.74
C ALA A 331 73.34 -44.45 -14.65
N GLN A 332 73.15 -43.24 -15.19
CA GLN A 332 74.16 -42.54 -15.97
C GLN A 332 75.41 -42.24 -15.13
N LEU A 333 75.24 -41.73 -13.91
CA LEU A 333 76.34 -41.51 -12.97
C LEU A 333 77.05 -42.81 -12.64
N HIS A 334 76.34 -43.92 -12.40
CA HIS A 334 76.98 -45.23 -12.20
C HIS A 334 77.75 -45.71 -13.42
N THR A 335 77.23 -45.49 -14.64
CA THR A 335 77.99 -45.80 -15.85
C THR A 335 79.18 -44.88 -16.03
N GLN A 336 79.07 -43.60 -15.67
CA GLN A 336 80.16 -42.64 -15.70
C GLN A 336 81.21 -42.99 -14.64
N ASP A 337 80.82 -43.38 -13.42
CA ASP A 337 81.71 -43.84 -12.37
C ASP A 337 82.42 -45.13 -12.79
N ALA A 338 81.71 -46.07 -13.41
CA ALA A 338 82.34 -47.27 -13.98
C ALA A 338 83.31 -46.90 -15.11
N GLN A 339 82.99 -45.89 -15.93
CA GLN A 339 83.88 -45.36 -16.96
C GLN A 339 85.07 -44.60 -16.35
N VAL A 340 84.88 -43.83 -15.28
CA VAL A 340 85.95 -43.11 -14.56
C VAL A 340 86.85 -44.11 -13.86
N VAL A 341 86.31 -45.17 -13.25
CA VAL A 341 87.11 -46.27 -12.70
C VAL A 341 87.90 -46.95 -13.81
N ARG A 342 87.29 -47.28 -14.95
CA ARG A 342 88.01 -47.84 -16.11
C ARG A 342 89.06 -46.89 -16.65
N LEU A 343 88.73 -45.63 -16.89
CA LEU A 343 89.63 -44.60 -17.39
C LEU A 343 90.72 -44.27 -16.38
N SER A 344 90.45 -44.34 -15.08
CA SER A 344 91.43 -44.15 -14.02
C SER A 344 92.37 -45.35 -13.94
N GLN A 345 91.87 -46.56 -14.15
CA GLN A 345 92.67 -47.78 -14.25
C GLN A 345 93.53 -47.73 -15.52
N ASP A 346 92.95 -47.34 -16.66
CA ASP A 346 93.65 -47.11 -17.92
C ASP A 346 94.64 -45.95 -17.82
N LEU A 347 94.35 -44.90 -17.04
CA LEU A 347 95.28 -43.81 -16.74
C LEU A 347 96.36 -44.25 -15.77
N ILE A 348 96.09 -45.12 -14.80
CA ILE A 348 97.12 -45.70 -13.92
C ILE A 348 98.02 -46.62 -14.74
N ASP A 349 97.45 -47.40 -15.65
CA ASP A 349 98.19 -48.29 -16.54
C ASP A 349 98.91 -47.51 -17.65
N ALA A 350 98.33 -46.43 -18.17
CA ALA A 350 98.97 -45.50 -19.11
C ALA A 350 100.02 -44.64 -18.41
N LYS A 351 99.81 -44.19 -17.18
CA LYS A 351 100.79 -43.46 -16.35
C LYS A 351 101.93 -44.38 -15.90
N LYS A 352 101.67 -45.68 -15.69
CA LYS A 352 102.72 -46.71 -15.57
C LYS A 352 103.47 -46.96 -16.87
N ARG A 353 102.85 -46.66 -18.03
CA ARG A 353 103.47 -46.76 -19.37
C ARG A 353 104.09 -45.44 -19.86
N LEU A 354 103.76 -44.30 -19.26
CA LEU A 354 104.19 -42.95 -19.61
C LEU A 354 104.86 -42.27 -18.40
N GLU A 355 106.07 -42.74 -18.07
CA GLU A 355 107.12 -41.80 -17.69
C GLU A 355 107.41 -40.89 -18.90
N VAL A 356 106.96 -39.62 -18.79
CA VAL A 356 107.35 -38.42 -19.59
C VAL A 356 106.60 -38.21 -20.94
N PRO A 357 106.22 -36.94 -21.30
CA PRO A 357 104.83 -36.61 -21.68
C PRO A 357 104.63 -36.11 -23.11
N THR A 358 103.37 -36.14 -23.58
CA THR A 358 102.64 -35.05 -24.28
C THR A 358 101.20 -35.50 -24.50
N VAL A 359 100.21 -34.79 -23.95
CA VAL A 359 98.78 -35.05 -24.22
C VAL A 359 98.43 -34.43 -25.57
N ASP A 360 97.94 -35.27 -26.49
CA ASP A 360 97.51 -34.89 -27.84
C ASP A 360 96.32 -33.92 -27.83
N ALA A 361 96.45 -32.83 -28.60
CA ALA A 361 95.48 -31.73 -28.68
C ALA A 361 94.06 -32.15 -29.10
N LYS A 362 93.90 -33.30 -29.79
CA LYS A 362 92.61 -33.74 -30.34
C LYS A 362 91.58 -34.12 -29.27
N ILE A 363 92.02 -34.63 -28.12
CA ILE A 363 91.10 -35.01 -27.03
C ILE A 363 90.61 -33.76 -26.28
N ALA A 364 91.46 -32.73 -26.20
CA ALA A 364 91.06 -31.43 -25.65
C ALA A 364 90.00 -30.74 -26.54
N ASP A 365 90.13 -30.83 -27.86
CA ASP A 365 89.17 -30.23 -28.80
C ASP A 365 87.78 -30.87 -28.71
N GLU A 366 87.68 -32.21 -28.58
CA GLU A 366 86.39 -32.91 -28.48
C GLU A 366 85.67 -32.62 -27.16
N LEU A 367 86.40 -32.54 -26.05
CA LEU A 367 85.83 -32.13 -24.76
C LEU A 367 85.34 -30.68 -24.79
N THR A 368 86.09 -29.79 -25.45
CA THR A 368 85.69 -28.39 -25.63
C THR A 368 84.41 -28.27 -26.47
N ALA A 369 84.23 -29.12 -27.49
CA ALA A 369 83.02 -29.16 -28.31
C ALA A 369 81.78 -29.65 -27.53
N ARG A 370 81.91 -30.64 -26.65
CA ARG A 370 80.78 -31.11 -25.83
C ARG A 370 80.39 -30.13 -24.74
N VAL A 371 81.36 -29.46 -24.12
CA VAL A 371 81.11 -28.38 -23.14
C VAL A 371 80.36 -27.23 -23.81
N THR A 372 80.84 -26.76 -24.97
CA THR A 372 80.15 -25.69 -25.72
C THR A 372 78.74 -26.09 -26.18
N GLN A 373 78.48 -27.36 -26.48
CA GLN A 373 77.13 -27.84 -26.79
C GLN A 373 76.21 -27.86 -25.56
N ALA A 374 76.72 -28.29 -24.40
CA ALA A 374 75.98 -28.29 -23.14
C ALA A 374 75.66 -26.86 -22.68
N GLU A 375 76.62 -25.95 -22.80
CA GLU A 375 76.44 -24.52 -22.51
C GLU A 375 75.33 -23.91 -23.37
N ARG A 376 75.28 -24.21 -24.68
CA ARG A 376 74.20 -23.72 -25.56
C ARG A 376 72.81 -24.21 -25.15
N ARG A 377 72.69 -25.47 -24.72
CA ARG A 377 71.40 -26.01 -24.25
C ARG A 377 70.98 -25.40 -22.93
N PHE A 378 71.93 -25.20 -22.02
CA PHE A 378 71.69 -24.52 -20.75
C PHE A 378 71.22 -23.08 -20.98
N SER A 379 71.92 -22.34 -21.85
CA SER A 379 71.52 -20.97 -22.23
C SER A 379 70.13 -20.91 -22.89
N ALA A 380 69.72 -21.94 -23.63
CA ALA A 380 68.37 -21.99 -24.22
C ALA A 380 67.29 -22.15 -23.14
N VAL A 381 67.50 -23.06 -22.18
CA VAL A 381 66.56 -23.29 -21.07
C VAL A 381 66.51 -22.07 -20.14
N GLU A 382 67.64 -21.42 -19.86
CA GLU A 382 67.68 -20.16 -19.11
C GLU A 382 66.89 -19.06 -19.82
N ALA A 383 66.95 -18.99 -21.15
CA ALA A 383 66.17 -18.03 -21.92
C ALA A 383 64.66 -18.30 -21.85
N GLU A 384 64.23 -19.56 -21.95
CA GLU A 384 62.82 -19.94 -21.81
C GLU A 384 62.28 -19.68 -20.40
N LEU A 385 63.06 -19.99 -19.36
CA LEU A 385 62.70 -19.69 -17.98
C LEU A 385 62.60 -18.17 -17.75
N GLY A 386 63.51 -17.41 -18.36
CA GLY A 386 63.47 -15.94 -18.37
C GLY A 386 62.19 -15.40 -18.99
N GLN A 387 61.76 -15.95 -20.13
CA GLN A 387 60.52 -15.55 -20.81
C GLN A 387 59.28 -15.87 -19.97
N LEU A 388 59.16 -17.09 -19.44
CA LEU A 388 58.02 -17.48 -18.60
C LEU A 388 57.92 -16.62 -17.33
N SER A 389 59.07 -16.30 -16.72
CA SER A 389 59.09 -15.41 -15.55
C SER A 389 58.62 -13.99 -15.88
N ALA A 390 58.98 -13.47 -17.06
CA ALA A 390 58.56 -12.15 -17.52
C ALA A 390 57.05 -12.12 -17.81
N GLU A 391 56.48 -13.17 -18.40
CA GLU A 391 55.04 -13.30 -18.65
C GLU A 391 54.23 -13.34 -17.34
N HIS A 392 54.65 -14.13 -16.36
CA HIS A 392 53.99 -14.15 -15.05
C HIS A 392 54.08 -12.81 -14.32
N VAL A 393 55.23 -12.13 -14.38
CA VAL A 393 55.37 -10.79 -13.78
C VAL A 393 54.42 -9.79 -14.47
N ALA A 394 54.24 -9.88 -15.79
CA ALA A 394 53.31 -9.04 -16.52
C ALA A 394 51.83 -9.34 -16.17
N GLU A 395 51.47 -10.61 -16.03
CA GLU A 395 50.12 -11.02 -15.63
C GLU A 395 49.78 -10.57 -14.20
N VAL A 396 50.70 -10.77 -13.25
CA VAL A 396 50.54 -10.31 -11.86
C VAL A 396 50.39 -8.78 -11.82
N SER A 397 51.22 -8.04 -12.57
CA SER A 397 51.11 -6.58 -12.67
C SER A 397 49.76 -6.13 -13.24
N SER A 398 49.21 -6.86 -14.21
CA SER A 398 47.88 -6.60 -14.80
C SER A 398 46.76 -6.82 -13.78
N LEU A 399 46.82 -7.92 -13.02
CA LEU A 399 45.83 -8.21 -11.98
C LEU A 399 45.89 -7.20 -10.82
N GLU A 400 47.09 -6.80 -10.39
CA GLU A 400 47.27 -5.74 -9.40
C GLU A 400 46.67 -4.41 -9.87
N ALA A 401 46.89 -4.04 -11.13
CA ALA A 401 46.28 -2.85 -11.72
C ALA A 401 44.73 -2.92 -11.71
N GLN A 402 44.15 -4.06 -12.09
CA GLN A 402 42.69 -4.27 -12.05
C GLN A 402 42.12 -4.20 -10.63
N LEU A 403 42.83 -4.75 -9.63
CA LEU A 403 42.41 -4.68 -8.23
C LEU A 403 42.48 -3.25 -7.68
N LEU A 404 43.53 -2.50 -8.05
CA LEU A 404 43.64 -1.08 -7.68
C LEU A 404 42.51 -0.24 -8.29
N ASP A 405 42.15 -0.48 -9.55
CA ASP A 405 41.04 0.24 -10.19
C ASP A 405 39.68 -0.12 -9.58
N ARG A 406 39.44 -1.39 -9.25
CA ARG A 406 38.24 -1.79 -8.49
C ARG A 406 38.19 -1.16 -7.11
N ALA A 407 39.31 -1.10 -6.40
CA ALA A 407 39.38 -0.45 -5.10
C ALA A 407 39.08 1.07 -5.19
N ARG A 408 39.51 1.74 -6.27
CA ARG A 408 39.15 3.14 -6.54
C ARG A 408 37.66 3.31 -6.82
N MET A 409 37.07 2.41 -7.62
CA MET A 409 35.64 2.41 -7.93
C MET A 409 34.79 2.22 -6.66
N LEU A 410 35.15 1.27 -5.80
CA LEU A 410 34.46 1.04 -4.53
C LEU A 410 34.53 2.27 -3.62
N LYS A 411 35.71 2.89 -3.47
CA LYS A 411 35.85 4.14 -2.70
C LYS A 411 35.00 5.29 -3.25
N ALA A 412 34.86 5.38 -4.57
CA ALA A 412 34.00 6.39 -5.19
C ALA A 412 32.50 6.12 -4.91
N GLN A 413 32.08 4.85 -4.92
CA GLN A 413 30.72 4.46 -4.56
C GLN A 413 30.42 4.69 -3.08
N ASP A 414 31.35 4.38 -2.18
CA ASP A 414 31.19 4.65 -0.73
C ASP A 414 31.04 6.15 -0.45
N ALA A 415 31.84 6.99 -1.11
CA ALA A 415 31.71 8.44 -1.00
C ALA A 415 30.37 8.97 -1.53
N GLU A 416 29.77 8.31 -2.53
CA GLU A 416 28.44 8.64 -3.04
C GLU A 416 27.34 8.21 -2.06
N LEU A 417 27.45 7.03 -1.44
CA LEU A 417 26.50 6.58 -0.42
C LEU A 417 26.50 7.51 0.81
N VAL A 418 27.69 7.94 1.26
CA VAL A 418 27.80 8.91 2.36
C VAL A 418 27.14 10.24 2.01
N ARG A 419 27.32 10.74 0.78
CA ARG A 419 26.66 11.97 0.32
C ARG A 419 25.14 11.85 0.28
N ARG A 420 24.61 10.70 -0.16
CA ARG A 420 23.17 10.44 -0.19
C ARG A 420 22.58 10.30 1.21
N ALA A 421 23.29 9.66 2.14
CA ALA A 421 22.87 9.57 3.54
C ALA A 421 22.76 10.97 4.17
N ALA A 422 23.77 11.84 3.96
CA ALA A 422 23.72 13.22 4.45
C ALA A 422 22.54 14.01 3.85
N MET A 423 22.28 13.87 2.54
CA MET A 423 21.11 14.51 1.91
C MET A 423 19.78 14.03 2.49
N ILE A 424 19.66 12.73 2.83
CA ILE A 424 18.46 12.19 3.45
C ILE A 424 18.28 12.76 4.87
N GLU A 425 19.36 12.85 5.66
CA GLU A 425 19.31 13.47 7.00
C GLU A 425 18.91 14.95 6.93
N ASP A 426 19.46 15.72 5.98
CA ASP A 426 19.09 17.12 5.76
C ASP A 426 17.60 17.27 5.38
N LEU A 427 17.08 16.39 4.50
CA LEU A 427 15.67 16.39 4.11
C LEU A 427 14.74 16.00 5.26
N LEU A 428 15.13 15.02 6.08
CA LEU A 428 14.38 14.63 7.27
C LEU A 428 14.35 15.76 8.30
N SER A 429 15.49 16.42 8.54
CA SER A 429 15.57 17.59 9.42
C SER A 429 14.70 18.74 8.92
N ALA A 430 14.68 19.01 7.61
CA ALA A 430 13.82 20.04 7.02
C ALA A 430 12.33 19.71 7.16
N LEU A 431 11.94 18.43 7.06
CA LEU A 431 10.56 17.98 7.29
C LEU A 431 10.15 18.10 8.76
N GLU A 432 11.04 17.76 9.69
CA GLU A 432 10.80 17.91 11.12
C GLU A 432 10.65 19.38 11.53
N GLU A 433 11.48 20.28 10.99
CA GLU A 433 11.35 21.72 11.20
C GLU A 433 10.03 22.28 10.65
N ALA A 434 9.62 21.85 9.44
CA ALA A 434 8.33 22.22 8.86
C ALA A 434 7.15 21.72 9.71
N HIS A 435 7.26 20.52 10.29
CA HIS A 435 6.23 19.95 11.15
C HIS A 435 6.17 20.64 12.53
N ALA A 436 7.32 20.95 13.12
CA ALA A 436 7.41 21.67 14.39
C ALA A 436 6.90 23.12 14.29
N GLY A 437 7.12 23.78 13.15
CA GLY A 437 6.58 25.12 12.85
C GLY A 437 5.06 25.16 12.71
N ALA A 438 4.43 24.05 12.28
CA ALA A 438 2.97 23.95 12.14
C ALA A 438 2.24 23.73 13.47
N ALA A 439 2.93 23.25 14.52
CA ALA A 439 2.31 22.88 15.79
C ALA A 439 2.19 24.04 16.83
N LEU A 440 2.79 25.21 16.57
CA LEU A 440 2.92 26.30 17.58
C LEU A 440 2.18 27.61 17.26
N HIS A 441 1.28 27.63 16.28
CA HIS A 441 0.42 28.78 16.01
C HIS A 441 -1.06 28.42 15.96
N LEU A 442 -1.72 28.49 17.13
CA LEU A 442 -3.11 28.93 17.20
C LEU A 442 -3.13 30.45 17.38
N PRO A 443 -3.51 31.24 16.36
CA PRO A 443 -3.98 32.59 16.58
C PRO A 443 -5.50 32.60 16.77
N GLU A 444 -5.94 33.35 17.77
CA GLU A 444 -7.31 33.87 17.84
C GLU A 444 -7.65 34.61 16.54
N ARG A 445 -8.87 34.38 16.04
CA ARG A 445 -9.45 35.03 14.86
C ARG A 445 -9.24 36.55 14.88
N PRO A 446 -8.85 37.11 13.73
CA PRO A 446 -9.75 38.01 13.04
C PRO A 446 -10.03 37.50 11.62
N SER A 447 -11.07 38.04 10.99
CA SER A 447 -11.67 37.63 9.72
C SER A 447 -10.78 37.83 8.47
N HIS A 448 -9.57 37.25 8.46
CA HIS A 448 -8.63 37.18 7.33
C HIS A 448 -8.24 35.73 6.99
N ASP A 449 -8.76 34.74 7.71
CA ASP A 449 -8.38 33.32 7.54
C ASP A 449 -8.87 32.71 6.22
N ASP A 450 -9.97 33.20 5.63
CA ASP A 450 -10.46 32.62 4.37
C ASP A 450 -9.47 32.83 3.21
N ALA A 451 -8.76 33.96 3.15
CA ALA A 451 -7.77 34.21 2.10
C ALA A 451 -6.52 33.33 2.26
N ARG A 452 -6.07 33.11 3.50
CA ARG A 452 -4.94 32.22 3.80
C ARG A 452 -5.30 30.76 3.63
N LEU A 453 -6.52 30.36 3.98
CA LEU A 453 -7.01 29.00 3.75
C LEU A 453 -7.17 28.71 2.25
N VAL A 454 -7.65 29.68 1.46
CA VAL A 454 -7.70 29.56 -0.01
C VAL A 454 -6.29 29.47 -0.59
N GLU A 455 -5.34 30.25 -0.08
CA GLU A 455 -3.95 30.17 -0.52
C GLU A 455 -3.28 28.84 -0.13
N MET A 456 -3.49 28.35 1.10
CA MET A 456 -2.99 27.05 1.54
C MET A 456 -3.63 25.91 0.75
N ARG A 457 -4.93 25.99 0.45
CA ARG A 457 -5.61 25.01 -0.38
C ARG A 457 -5.04 24.97 -1.79
N ARG A 458 -4.80 26.14 -2.39
CA ARG A 458 -4.15 26.24 -3.70
C ARG A 458 -2.74 25.65 -3.69
N ARG A 459 -1.95 25.91 -2.64
CA ARG A 459 -0.60 25.31 -2.50
C ARG A 459 -0.66 23.79 -2.32
N LEU A 460 -1.66 23.27 -1.61
CA LEU A 460 -1.89 21.83 -1.49
C LEU A 460 -2.29 21.22 -2.82
N ASP A 461 -3.15 21.88 -3.59
CA ASP A 461 -3.55 21.43 -4.93
C ASP A 461 -2.36 21.45 -5.91
N ASP A 462 -1.51 22.49 -5.86
CA ASP A 462 -0.28 22.59 -6.65
C ASP A 462 0.72 21.48 -6.28
N LEU A 463 0.91 21.21 -4.99
CA LEU A 463 1.76 20.10 -4.51
C LEU A 463 1.20 18.73 -4.89
N ALA A 464 -0.11 18.53 -4.81
CA ALA A 464 -0.75 17.29 -5.24
C ALA A 464 -0.55 17.04 -6.75
N LEU A 465 -0.64 18.09 -7.58
CA LEU A 465 -0.34 18.01 -9.00
C LEU A 465 1.14 17.68 -9.28
N GLU A 466 2.07 18.26 -8.52
CA GLU A 466 3.50 17.92 -8.64
C GLU A 466 3.79 16.47 -8.25
N VAL A 467 3.15 15.96 -7.18
CA VAL A 467 3.27 14.56 -6.76
C VAL A 467 2.74 13.64 -7.85
N ALA A 468 1.52 13.89 -8.34
CA ALA A 468 0.93 13.09 -9.42
C ALA A 468 1.80 13.09 -10.69
N ARG A 469 2.44 14.23 -11.02
CA ARG A 469 3.37 14.32 -12.14
C ARG A 469 4.63 13.47 -11.91
N ARG A 470 5.21 13.53 -10.71
CA ARG A 470 6.40 12.73 -10.35
C ARG A 470 6.10 11.24 -10.33
N GLU A 471 4.92 10.85 -9.84
CA GLU A 471 4.45 9.46 -9.90
C GLU A 471 4.31 8.99 -11.35
N GLY A 472 3.70 9.79 -12.22
CA GLY A 472 3.63 9.49 -13.66
C GLY A 472 5.01 9.38 -14.32
N GLU A 473 5.97 10.23 -13.95
CA GLU A 473 7.35 10.14 -14.44
C GLU A 473 8.07 8.87 -13.92
N LEU A 474 7.82 8.45 -12.68
CA LEU A 474 8.36 7.22 -12.11
C LEU A 474 7.77 5.97 -12.78
N GLU A 475 6.46 5.95 -13.03
CA GLU A 475 5.81 4.86 -13.77
C GLU A 475 6.34 4.75 -15.20
N ALA A 476 6.51 5.88 -15.89
CA ALA A 476 7.09 5.90 -17.23
C ALA A 476 8.53 5.36 -17.23
N ARG A 477 9.35 5.71 -16.23
CA ARG A 477 10.71 5.18 -16.06
C ARG A 477 10.70 3.68 -15.74
N ALA A 478 9.81 3.22 -14.88
CA ALA A 478 9.67 1.80 -14.55
C ALA A 478 9.28 0.98 -15.78
N TRP A 479 8.35 1.50 -16.60
CA TRP A 479 7.98 0.87 -17.86
C TRP A 479 9.17 0.81 -18.83
N ARG A 480 9.95 1.90 -18.94
CA ARG A 480 11.15 1.92 -19.79
C ARG A 480 12.24 0.96 -19.32
N ILE A 481 12.43 0.80 -18.01
CA ILE A 481 13.36 -0.19 -17.46
C ILE A 481 12.91 -1.60 -17.84
N LYS A 482 11.63 -1.92 -17.65
CA LYS A 482 11.07 -3.23 -18.01
C LYS A 482 11.19 -3.53 -19.50
N GLU A 483 11.00 -2.52 -20.35
CA GLU A 483 11.22 -2.63 -21.79
C GLU A 483 12.69 -2.95 -22.12
N LEU A 484 13.65 -2.25 -21.50
CA LEU A 484 15.08 -2.52 -21.67
C LEU A 484 15.51 -3.88 -21.12
N GLU A 485 14.91 -4.34 -20.02
CA GLU A 485 15.13 -5.69 -19.48
C GLU A 485 14.65 -6.76 -20.45
N ASN A 486 13.46 -6.59 -21.04
CA ASN A 486 12.95 -7.49 -22.07
C ASN A 486 13.85 -7.51 -23.32
N GLU A 487 14.32 -6.34 -23.79
CA GLU A 487 15.27 -6.25 -24.90
C GLU A 487 16.57 -7.00 -24.60
N ARG A 488 17.10 -6.85 -23.37
CA ARG A 488 18.30 -7.55 -22.92
C ARG A 488 18.11 -9.06 -22.85
N ASP A 489 16.97 -9.52 -22.34
CA ASP A 489 16.66 -10.95 -22.25
C ASP A 489 16.52 -11.58 -23.63
N LEU A 490 15.89 -10.85 -24.56
CA LEU A 490 15.78 -11.27 -25.96
C LEU A 490 17.18 -11.40 -26.60
N SER A 491 18.03 -10.38 -26.44
CA SER A 491 19.40 -10.39 -26.94
C SER A 491 20.24 -11.50 -26.30
N SER A 492 20.07 -11.75 -24.99
CA SER A 492 20.74 -12.86 -24.31
C SER A 492 20.26 -14.23 -24.81
N ALA A 493 18.98 -14.37 -25.12
CA ALA A 493 18.43 -15.61 -25.68
C ALA A 493 18.96 -15.84 -27.10
N GLU A 494 19.01 -14.79 -27.93
CA GLU A 494 19.62 -14.84 -29.26
C GLU A 494 21.10 -15.23 -29.20
N ALA A 495 21.87 -14.67 -28.26
CA ALA A 495 23.27 -15.03 -28.06
C ALA A 495 23.45 -16.49 -27.61
N LYS A 496 22.58 -17.00 -26.73
CA LYS A 496 22.59 -18.43 -26.33
C LYS A 496 22.27 -19.34 -27.51
N ASN A 497 21.26 -18.99 -28.31
CA ASN A 497 20.89 -19.74 -29.51
C ASN A 497 22.01 -19.72 -30.56
N ALA A 498 22.71 -18.60 -30.72
CA ALA A 498 23.86 -18.49 -31.62
C ALA A 498 25.00 -19.42 -31.17
N ARG A 499 25.33 -19.45 -29.88
CA ARG A 499 26.33 -20.37 -29.31
C ARG A 499 25.93 -21.83 -29.49
N ALA A 500 24.67 -22.18 -29.20
CA ALA A 500 24.17 -23.54 -29.42
C ALA A 500 24.31 -23.99 -30.89
N ARG A 501 24.02 -23.11 -31.85
CA ARG A 501 24.22 -23.39 -33.28
C ARG A 501 25.69 -23.54 -33.65
N GLU A 502 26.59 -22.77 -33.03
CA GLU A 502 28.03 -22.93 -33.24
C GLU A 502 28.54 -24.26 -32.67
N ASP A 503 28.07 -24.66 -31.49
CA ASP A 503 28.42 -25.94 -30.86
C ASP A 503 27.89 -27.13 -31.69
N GLU A 504 26.66 -27.04 -32.21
CA GLU A 504 26.12 -28.03 -33.14
C GLU A 504 26.97 -28.14 -34.42
N ARG A 505 27.36 -27.01 -35.01
CA ARG A 505 28.24 -26.98 -36.18
C ARG A 505 29.62 -27.56 -35.88
N ARG A 506 30.18 -27.29 -34.69
CA ARG A 506 31.46 -27.88 -34.27
C ARG A 506 31.34 -29.39 -34.11
N ALA A 507 30.29 -29.87 -33.46
CA ALA A 507 30.03 -31.31 -33.32
C ALA A 507 29.83 -32.00 -34.68
N GLU A 508 29.17 -31.34 -35.63
CA GLU A 508 29.01 -31.83 -37.00
C GLU A 508 30.35 -31.89 -37.74
N LEU A 509 31.19 -30.85 -37.63
CA LEU A 509 32.54 -30.85 -38.19
C LEU A 509 33.41 -31.95 -37.58
N GLU A 510 33.37 -32.16 -36.27
CA GLU A 510 34.09 -33.25 -35.60
C GLU A 510 33.64 -34.63 -36.11
N ARG A 511 32.33 -34.84 -36.31
CA ARG A 511 31.81 -36.07 -36.92
C ARG A 511 32.33 -36.27 -38.33
N LEU A 512 32.26 -35.24 -39.18
CA LEU A 512 32.75 -35.29 -40.56
C LEU A 512 34.27 -35.54 -40.60
N THR A 513 35.05 -34.93 -39.71
CA THR A 513 36.50 -35.20 -39.62
C THR A 513 36.78 -36.65 -39.20
N SER A 514 36.01 -37.19 -38.25
CA SER A 514 36.13 -38.59 -37.82
C SER A 514 35.76 -39.57 -38.94
N GLU A 515 34.73 -39.25 -39.73
CA GLU A 515 34.33 -40.03 -40.91
C GLU A 515 35.39 -39.98 -42.02
N LEU A 516 35.99 -38.81 -42.27
CA LEU A 516 37.10 -38.66 -43.21
C LEU A 516 38.34 -39.43 -42.77
N GLU A 517 38.68 -39.41 -41.47
CA GLU A 517 39.79 -40.22 -40.93
C GLU A 517 39.53 -41.71 -41.08
N ARG A 518 38.30 -42.17 -40.83
CA ARG A 518 37.90 -43.57 -41.09
C ARG A 518 38.02 -43.91 -42.57
N ALA A 519 37.44 -43.12 -43.47
CA ALA A 519 37.53 -43.33 -44.91
C ALA A 519 39.00 -43.32 -45.41
N ARG A 520 39.85 -42.46 -44.84
CA ARG A 520 41.29 -42.42 -45.14
C ARG A 520 42.00 -43.68 -44.64
N SER A 521 41.69 -44.14 -43.43
CA SER A 521 42.26 -45.39 -42.89
C SER A 521 41.82 -46.61 -43.70
N GLU A 522 40.57 -46.65 -44.17
CA GLU A 522 40.05 -47.70 -45.05
C GLU A 522 40.72 -47.64 -46.43
N ALA A 523 40.94 -46.45 -46.99
CA ALA A 523 41.65 -46.26 -48.25
C ALA A 523 43.14 -46.67 -48.13
N GLU A 524 43.82 -46.33 -47.03
CA GLU A 524 45.20 -46.76 -46.79
C GLU A 524 45.28 -48.27 -46.55
N ALA A 525 44.32 -48.88 -45.85
CA ALA A 525 44.23 -50.33 -45.70
C ALA A 525 43.99 -51.02 -47.06
N ALA A 526 43.13 -50.45 -47.92
CA ALA A 526 42.89 -50.95 -49.27
C ALA A 526 44.14 -50.78 -50.18
N LYS A 527 44.96 -49.76 -49.92
CA LYS A 527 46.24 -49.52 -50.63
C LYS A 527 47.36 -50.45 -50.14
N ALA A 528 47.36 -50.81 -48.85
CA ALA A 528 48.27 -51.80 -48.27
C ALA A 528 47.92 -53.24 -48.65
N ALA A 529 46.66 -53.52 -49.00
CA ALA A 529 46.17 -54.84 -49.40
C ALA A 529 46.32 -55.17 -50.90
N LYS A 530 46.94 -54.30 -51.71
CA LYS A 530 47.16 -54.55 -53.15
C LYS A 530 48.64 -54.80 -53.45
N PRO A 531 49.04 -56.01 -53.85
CA PRO A 531 50.39 -56.25 -54.36
C PRO A 531 50.56 -55.62 -55.75
N GLU A 532 51.77 -55.11 -56.00
CA GLU A 532 52.29 -54.64 -57.30
C GLU A 532 51.82 -55.53 -58.47
N PRO A 533 51.26 -54.93 -59.54
CA PRO A 533 51.20 -55.59 -60.83
C PRO A 533 52.10 -54.89 -61.86
N GLU A 534 52.88 -55.72 -62.54
CA GLU A 534 53.68 -55.40 -63.70
C GLU A 534 52.86 -54.82 -64.87
N ARG A 535 53.58 -54.04 -65.68
CA ARG A 535 53.16 -53.35 -66.91
C ARG A 535 52.38 -54.24 -67.89
N ARG A 536 51.25 -53.73 -68.42
CA ARG A 536 50.81 -53.89 -69.83
C ARG A 536 49.64 -52.95 -70.20
N SER A 537 49.93 -52.03 -71.12
CA SER A 537 49.11 -51.50 -72.23
C SER A 537 47.56 -51.49 -72.19
N GLN A 538 47.01 -50.26 -72.18
CA GLN A 538 45.72 -49.76 -72.73
C GLN A 538 44.38 -50.21 -72.11
N PRO A 539 43.26 -49.45 -72.27
CA PRO A 539 43.07 -48.08 -72.78
C PRO A 539 42.37 -47.13 -71.76
N ALA A 540 42.24 -45.86 -72.13
CA ALA A 540 41.62 -44.78 -71.37
C ALA A 540 40.21 -45.11 -70.83
N LEU A 541 40.00 -44.89 -69.53
CA LEU A 541 38.71 -44.99 -68.85
C LEU A 541 38.34 -43.64 -68.21
N PRO A 542 37.04 -43.29 -68.15
CA PRO A 542 36.52 -41.93 -67.99
C PRO A 542 36.43 -41.44 -66.53
N GLU A 543 37.32 -41.92 -65.66
CA GLU A 543 37.24 -41.58 -64.22
C GLU A 543 37.84 -40.22 -63.88
N THR A 544 38.73 -39.68 -64.73
CA THR A 544 39.29 -38.34 -64.52
C THR A 544 38.27 -37.23 -64.80
N SER A 545 37.33 -37.43 -65.74
CA SER A 545 36.30 -36.43 -66.01
C SER A 545 35.29 -36.32 -64.87
N LYS A 546 34.97 -37.44 -64.20
CA LYS A 546 34.09 -37.42 -63.01
C LYS A 546 34.75 -36.72 -61.82
N LEU A 547 36.04 -36.99 -61.58
CA LEU A 547 36.79 -36.30 -60.53
C LEU A 547 36.98 -34.81 -60.84
N GLU A 548 37.14 -34.42 -62.11
CA GLU A 548 37.19 -33.02 -62.53
C GLU A 548 35.83 -32.32 -62.40
N GLU A 549 34.71 -33.00 -62.70
CA GLU A 549 33.36 -32.50 -62.46
C GLU A 549 33.06 -32.34 -60.96
N GLU A 550 33.48 -33.30 -60.12
CA GLU A 550 33.34 -33.21 -58.66
C GLU A 550 34.21 -32.07 -58.07
N LEU A 551 35.44 -31.89 -58.56
CA LEU A 551 36.30 -30.76 -58.18
C LEU A 551 35.72 -29.41 -58.64
N PHE A 552 35.11 -29.36 -59.82
CA PHE A 552 34.45 -28.16 -60.31
C PHE A 552 33.20 -27.82 -59.48
N ALA A 553 32.39 -28.83 -59.13
CA ALA A 553 31.23 -28.67 -58.26
C ALA A 553 31.62 -28.18 -56.85
N LEU A 554 32.67 -28.75 -56.26
CA LEU A 554 33.19 -28.32 -54.95
C LEU A 554 33.72 -26.89 -54.98
N ARG A 555 34.43 -26.49 -56.05
CA ARG A 555 34.88 -25.10 -56.21
C ARG A 555 33.71 -24.13 -56.36
N GLN A 556 32.67 -24.51 -57.09
CA GLN A 556 31.49 -23.69 -57.27
C GLN A 556 30.69 -23.54 -55.96
N ALA A 557 30.57 -24.62 -55.16
CA ALA A 557 29.96 -24.57 -53.85
C ALA A 557 30.74 -23.67 -52.87
N LEU A 558 32.08 -23.72 -52.89
CA LEU A 558 32.91 -22.85 -52.04
C LEU A 558 32.77 -21.37 -52.40
N VAL A 559 32.65 -21.05 -53.69
CA VAL A 559 32.39 -19.67 -54.16
C VAL A 559 31.01 -19.20 -53.70
N GLN A 560 29.98 -20.04 -53.84
CA GLN A 560 28.62 -19.72 -53.36
C GLN A 560 28.58 -19.49 -51.84
N GLU A 561 29.32 -20.29 -51.06
CA GLU A 561 29.40 -20.08 -49.62
C GLU A 561 30.09 -18.76 -49.26
N HIS A 562 31.17 -18.43 -49.98
CA HIS A 562 31.89 -17.17 -49.76
C HIS A 562 31.04 -15.94 -50.12
N ASP A 563 30.25 -16.02 -51.20
CA ASP A 563 29.33 -14.95 -51.60
C ASP A 563 28.18 -14.81 -50.59
N ALA A 564 27.61 -15.92 -50.09
CA ALA A 564 26.60 -15.88 -49.04
C ALA A 564 27.12 -15.27 -47.73
N ARG A 565 28.37 -15.57 -47.34
CA ARG A 565 29.01 -14.95 -46.17
C ARG A 565 29.24 -13.45 -46.37
N ARG A 566 29.57 -13.01 -47.59
CA ARG A 566 29.68 -11.58 -47.92
C ARG A 566 28.33 -10.87 -47.79
N GLU A 567 27.26 -11.44 -48.31
CA GLU A 567 25.92 -10.84 -48.17
C GLU A 567 25.52 -10.71 -46.69
N VAL A 568 25.75 -11.74 -45.88
CA VAL A 568 25.47 -11.68 -44.44
C VAL A 568 26.28 -10.56 -43.76
N MET A 569 27.58 -10.43 -44.07
CA MET A 569 28.42 -9.35 -43.55
C MET A 569 27.95 -7.95 -43.99
N GLU A 570 27.49 -7.79 -45.23
CA GLU A 570 26.91 -6.53 -45.69
C GLU A 570 25.60 -6.20 -44.97
N THR A 571 24.74 -7.19 -44.71
CA THR A 571 23.51 -6.95 -43.94
C THR A 571 23.78 -6.57 -42.49
N LEU A 572 24.79 -7.17 -41.85
CA LEU A 572 25.21 -6.79 -40.50
C LEU A 572 25.77 -5.38 -40.48
N ARG A 573 26.63 -5.03 -41.43
CA ARG A 573 27.17 -3.67 -41.55
C ARG A 573 26.08 -2.61 -41.74
N ARG A 574 25.08 -2.87 -42.58
CA ARG A 574 23.91 -1.96 -42.73
C ARG A 574 23.10 -1.82 -41.44
N LYS A 575 22.98 -2.89 -40.64
CA LYS A 575 22.30 -2.83 -39.34
C LYS A 575 23.11 -2.00 -38.34
N GLU A 576 24.42 -2.17 -38.30
CA GLU A 576 25.32 -1.35 -37.45
C GLU A 576 25.27 0.13 -37.83
N GLU A 577 25.32 0.46 -39.12
CA GLU A 577 25.20 1.84 -39.61
C GLU A 577 23.85 2.47 -39.20
N ARG A 578 22.76 1.71 -39.26
CA ARG A 578 21.43 2.18 -38.85
C ARG A 578 21.27 2.34 -37.33
N ILE A 579 21.97 1.51 -36.54
CA ILE A 579 22.03 1.68 -35.08
C ILE A 579 22.78 2.97 -34.74
N LEU A 580 23.90 3.24 -35.41
CA LEU A 580 24.69 4.46 -35.22
C LEU A 580 23.91 5.73 -35.63
N GLU A 581 23.11 5.67 -36.70
CA GLU A 581 22.20 6.78 -37.08
C GLU A 581 21.16 7.04 -35.97
N LEU A 582 20.53 5.99 -35.44
CA LEU A 582 19.53 6.11 -34.36
C LEU A 582 20.16 6.60 -33.03
N GLU A 583 21.41 6.25 -32.77
CA GLU A 583 22.16 6.74 -31.59
C GLU A 583 22.56 8.22 -31.74
N ASN A 584 22.89 8.67 -32.96
CA ASN A 584 23.16 10.09 -33.22
C ASN A 584 21.89 10.95 -33.15
N ASP A 585 20.75 10.47 -33.65
CA ASP A 585 19.46 11.18 -33.55
C ASP A 585 18.94 11.28 -32.09
N ARG A 586 19.45 10.44 -31.18
CA ARG A 586 19.10 10.44 -29.74
C ARG A 586 20.01 11.30 -28.87
N ARG A 587 21.06 11.90 -29.41
CA ARG A 587 21.86 12.90 -28.68
C ARG A 587 21.28 14.30 -28.95
N PRO A 588 20.75 15.00 -27.93
CA PRO A 588 20.19 16.35 -28.09
C PRO A 588 21.26 17.41 -28.39
#